data_AF-A0A1Y2D4S8-F1
#
_entry.id   AF-A0A1Y2D4S8-F1
#
_cell.length_a   1.000
_cell.length_b   1.000
_cell.length_c   1.000
_cell.angle_alpha   90.00
_cell.angle_beta   90.00
_cell.angle_gamma   90.00
#
_symmetry.space_group_name_H-M   'P 1'
#
loop_
_entity.id
_entity.type
_entity.pdbx_description
1 polymer ?
#
loop_
_entity_poly.entity_id
_entity_poly.type
_entity_poly.pdbx_seq_one_letter_code
_entity_poly.pdbx_strand_id
1 'polypeptide(L)'
;MVNNFEEVFVQLPSPPLSPSKLCNERLSRDEYGLSMEEYKDKFNNNNDNELFFEEFLNSERFDYSDEELLKIEALIGCPIENQYQPSREEILRKKFTNILKNGVEINGKIDTYSKSIEKLHNIGSSVFNKKTENAVILRVYEDGNNRIQEFWVHPVFLSLQSFPFFKLFETIKENNVQGTIEIKVSSLKIFTYVLYYLYTGIKTDILELSKSDENFYRGIMEIIMNLEIKMDLF
;
A
#
# COMPACT_ATOMS: atom_id res chain seq x y z
N MET A 1 -29.39 -56.22 -33.84
CA MET A 1 -29.37 -55.18 -32.80
C MET A 1 -28.43 -54.10 -33.29
N VAL A 2 -28.98 -52.95 -33.68
CA VAL A 2 -28.22 -51.81 -34.22
C VAL A 2 -28.10 -50.80 -33.08
N ASN A 3 -26.88 -50.57 -32.58
CA ASN A 3 -26.61 -49.53 -31.59
C ASN A 3 -26.29 -48.23 -32.33
N ASN A 4 -27.20 -47.26 -32.23
CA ASN A 4 -26.96 -45.88 -32.62
C ASN A 4 -25.99 -45.23 -31.63
N PHE A 5 -24.87 -44.72 -32.12
CA PHE A 5 -24.08 -43.70 -31.43
C PHE A 5 -24.62 -42.34 -31.86
N GLU A 6 -25.31 -41.63 -30.98
CA GLU A 6 -25.61 -40.20 -31.16
C GLU A 6 -24.35 -39.41 -30.78
N GLU A 7 -23.67 -38.86 -31.79
CA GLU A 7 -22.62 -37.85 -31.59
C GLU A 7 -23.26 -36.55 -31.11
N VAL A 8 -23.03 -36.21 -29.84
CA VAL A 8 -23.42 -34.92 -29.24
C VAL A 8 -22.41 -33.87 -29.70
N PHE A 9 -22.78 -33.08 -30.71
CA PHE A 9 -22.02 -31.89 -31.11
C PHE A 9 -22.18 -30.79 -30.05
N VAL A 10 -21.17 -30.61 -29.21
CA VAL A 10 -21.08 -29.46 -28.30
C VAL A 10 -20.66 -28.24 -29.13
N GLN A 11 -21.64 -27.42 -29.48
CA GLN A 11 -21.41 -26.15 -30.18
C GLN A 11 -20.75 -25.17 -29.20
N LEU A 12 -19.49 -24.80 -29.47
CA LEU A 12 -18.80 -23.77 -28.71
C LEU A 12 -19.55 -22.42 -28.84
N PRO A 13 -19.62 -21.60 -27.79
CA PRO A 13 -20.21 -20.28 -27.89
C PRO A 13 -19.44 -19.46 -28.93
N SER A 14 -20.18 -18.72 -29.76
CA SER A 14 -19.60 -17.80 -30.72
C SER A 14 -18.64 -16.84 -30.02
N PRO A 15 -17.46 -16.54 -30.61
CA PRO A 15 -16.60 -15.50 -30.07
C PRO A 15 -17.37 -14.18 -29.95
N PRO A 16 -17.11 -13.37 -28.91
CA PRO A 16 -17.76 -12.09 -28.77
C PRO A 16 -17.57 -11.26 -30.05
N LEU A 17 -18.63 -10.56 -30.46
CA LEU A 17 -18.63 -9.69 -31.63
C LEU A 17 -17.44 -8.73 -31.58
N SER A 18 -16.74 -8.57 -32.70
CA SER A 18 -15.55 -7.74 -32.83
C SER A 18 -15.71 -6.36 -32.18
N PRO A 19 -14.66 -5.76 -31.59
CA PRO A 19 -14.77 -4.58 -30.71
C PRO A 19 -15.25 -3.28 -31.37
N SER A 20 -15.52 -3.28 -32.68
CA SER A 20 -15.74 -2.07 -33.49
C SER A 20 -16.98 -1.24 -33.11
N LYS A 21 -17.84 -1.74 -32.20
CA LYS A 21 -19.01 -1.00 -31.72
C LYS A 21 -18.86 -0.33 -30.35
N LEU A 22 -17.75 -0.55 -29.62
CA LEU A 22 -17.60 -0.02 -28.26
C LEU A 22 -17.13 1.45 -28.18
N CYS A 23 -16.55 2.00 -29.26
CA CYS A 23 -15.88 3.31 -29.19
C CYS A 23 -16.73 4.51 -29.65
N ASN A 24 -17.95 4.30 -30.14
CA ASN A 24 -18.77 5.40 -30.69
C ASN A 24 -19.60 6.16 -29.65
N GLU A 25 -19.69 5.71 -28.39
CA GLU A 25 -20.60 6.30 -27.40
C GLU A 25 -19.98 7.31 -26.43
N ARG A 26 -18.66 7.59 -26.51
CA ARG A 26 -18.00 8.59 -25.65
C ARG A 26 -17.17 9.61 -26.44
N LEU A 27 -17.80 10.26 -27.43
CA LEU A 27 -17.28 11.51 -27.99
C LEU A 27 -17.88 12.69 -27.22
N SER A 28 -17.23 13.05 -26.12
CA SER A 28 -17.28 14.40 -25.52
C SER A 28 -16.19 14.49 -24.46
N ARG A 29 -14.95 14.64 -24.90
CA ARG A 29 -13.85 15.13 -24.07
C ARG A 29 -13.33 16.43 -24.68
N ASP A 30 -14.15 17.46 -24.55
CA ASP A 30 -13.77 18.84 -24.85
C ASP A 30 -12.83 19.32 -23.74
N GLU A 31 -11.55 18.92 -23.77
CA GLU A 31 -10.55 19.53 -22.87
C GLU A 31 -9.15 19.76 -23.47
N TYR A 32 -8.92 19.39 -24.74
CA TYR A 32 -7.74 19.84 -25.48
C TYR A 32 -8.20 20.28 -26.87
N GLY A 33 -8.04 21.57 -27.17
CA GLY A 33 -8.60 22.25 -28.34
C GLY A 33 -7.95 21.90 -29.68
N LEU A 34 -7.80 20.62 -30.00
CA LEU A 34 -7.38 20.11 -31.30
C LEU A 34 -8.34 18.98 -31.68
N SER A 35 -8.87 19.01 -32.89
CA SER A 35 -9.80 17.96 -33.33
C SER A 35 -9.03 16.65 -33.57
N MET A 36 -9.70 15.51 -33.38
CA MET A 36 -9.10 14.20 -33.66
C MET A 36 -8.67 14.06 -35.14
N GLU A 37 -9.24 14.86 -36.04
CA GLU A 37 -8.78 14.97 -37.43
C GLU A 37 -7.41 15.64 -37.55
N GLU A 38 -7.10 16.66 -36.74
CA GLU A 38 -5.78 17.35 -36.77
C GLU A 38 -4.63 16.46 -36.27
N TYR A 39 -4.93 15.46 -35.43
CA TYR A 39 -3.94 14.48 -34.97
C TYR A 39 -3.64 13.39 -36.02
N LYS A 40 -4.65 12.95 -36.78
CA LYS A 40 -4.46 11.94 -37.84
C LYS A 40 -3.53 12.42 -38.95
N ASP A 41 -3.61 13.70 -39.31
CA ASP A 41 -2.73 14.27 -40.33
C ASP A 41 -1.27 14.41 -39.86
N LYS A 42 -1.02 14.52 -38.55
CA LYS A 42 0.34 14.64 -37.98
C LYS A 42 1.12 13.33 -37.93
N PHE A 43 0.43 12.18 -37.90
CA PHE A 43 1.05 10.86 -37.76
C PHE A 43 1.05 10.04 -39.06
N ASN A 44 0.77 10.64 -40.20
CA ASN A 44 0.65 9.95 -41.50
C ASN A 44 2.01 9.54 -42.15
N ASN A 45 3.02 9.21 -41.34
CA ASN A 45 4.26 8.55 -41.78
C ASN A 45 4.16 7.05 -41.48
N ASN A 46 3.75 6.28 -42.48
CA ASN A 46 3.26 4.91 -42.33
C ASN A 46 4.27 3.89 -41.79
N ASN A 47 5.59 4.10 -41.91
CA ASN A 47 6.55 3.05 -41.55
C ASN A 47 6.90 2.99 -40.05
N ASP A 48 6.97 4.14 -39.37
CA ASP A 48 7.40 4.17 -37.96
C ASP A 48 6.26 3.73 -37.02
N ASN A 49 5.01 3.97 -37.42
CA ASN A 49 3.83 3.59 -36.64
C ASN A 49 3.55 2.09 -36.68
N GLU A 50 3.81 1.43 -37.82
CA GLU A 50 3.60 -0.01 -37.98
C GLU A 50 4.63 -0.79 -37.14
N LEU A 51 5.88 -0.34 -37.10
CA LEU A 51 6.92 -0.88 -36.22
C LEU A 51 6.58 -0.71 -34.74
N PHE A 52 6.09 0.47 -34.34
CA PHE A 52 5.67 0.72 -32.96
C PHE A 52 4.47 -0.14 -32.56
N PHE A 53 3.50 -0.35 -33.45
CA PHE A 53 2.32 -1.16 -33.15
C PHE A 53 2.65 -2.65 -33.05
N GLU A 54 3.53 -3.15 -33.90
CA GLU A 54 4.05 -4.52 -33.79
C GLU A 54 4.89 -4.70 -32.51
N GLU A 55 5.70 -3.71 -32.13
CA GLU A 55 6.43 -3.74 -30.85
C GLU A 55 5.46 -3.70 -29.66
N PHE A 56 4.40 -2.88 -29.73
CA PHE A 56 3.34 -2.82 -28.73
C PHE A 56 2.60 -4.16 -28.56
N LEU A 57 2.15 -4.78 -29.67
CA LEU A 57 1.41 -6.05 -29.62
C LEU A 57 2.26 -7.21 -29.08
N ASN A 58 3.58 -7.15 -29.31
CA ASN A 58 4.53 -8.18 -28.89
C ASN A 58 5.24 -7.85 -27.55
N SER A 59 4.89 -6.72 -26.92
CA SER A 59 5.49 -6.26 -25.67
C SER A 59 4.78 -6.85 -24.44
N GLU A 60 5.55 -7.42 -23.51
CA GLU A 60 5.07 -7.78 -22.16
C GLU A 60 5.03 -6.59 -21.20
N ARG A 61 5.37 -5.37 -21.67
CA ARG A 61 5.38 -4.14 -20.87
C ARG A 61 3.97 -3.54 -20.81
N PHE A 62 3.53 -3.18 -19.60
CA PHE A 62 2.23 -2.53 -19.35
C PHE A 62 2.35 -1.08 -18.84
N ASP A 63 3.58 -0.56 -18.79
CA ASP A 63 3.88 0.80 -18.32
C ASP A 63 4.20 1.71 -19.52
N TYR A 64 3.21 2.47 -19.97
CA TYR A 64 3.32 3.41 -21.09
C TYR A 64 3.27 4.85 -20.59
N SER A 65 4.10 5.71 -21.17
CA SER A 65 4.02 7.16 -20.97
C SER A 65 2.79 7.74 -21.64
N ASP A 66 2.37 8.94 -21.23
CA ASP A 66 1.20 9.63 -21.82
C ASP A 66 1.36 9.85 -23.34
N GLU A 67 2.60 10.06 -23.82
CA GLU A 67 2.88 10.20 -25.26
C GLU A 67 2.74 8.87 -26.02
N GLU A 68 3.17 7.75 -25.41
CA GLU A 68 2.99 6.42 -25.99
C GLU A 68 1.51 6.04 -26.03
N LEU A 69 0.75 6.34 -24.97
CA LEU A 69 -0.69 6.12 -24.93
C LEU A 69 -1.42 6.90 -26.04
N LEU A 70 -1.08 8.17 -26.26
CA LEU A 70 -1.65 8.98 -27.34
C LEU A 70 -1.38 8.38 -28.73
N LYS A 71 -0.20 7.79 -28.96
CA LYS A 71 0.12 7.09 -30.22
C LYS A 71 -0.74 5.84 -30.40
N ILE A 72 -0.89 5.05 -29.34
CA ILE A 72 -1.73 3.85 -29.37
C ILE A 72 -3.21 4.25 -29.57
N GLU A 73 -3.70 5.28 -28.88
CA GLU A 73 -5.06 5.82 -29.06
C GLU A 73 -5.32 6.28 -30.50
N ALA A 74 -4.37 6.97 -31.12
CA ALA A 74 -4.45 7.39 -32.51
C ALA A 74 -4.50 6.20 -33.48
N LEU A 75 -3.80 5.11 -33.16
CA LEU A 75 -3.76 3.86 -33.94
C LEU A 75 -5.04 3.03 -33.80
N ILE A 76 -5.55 2.85 -32.58
CA ILE A 76 -6.74 2.03 -32.31
C ILE A 76 -8.06 2.80 -32.48
N GLY A 77 -8.00 4.14 -32.54
CA GLY A 77 -9.17 5.01 -32.69
C GLY A 77 -10.08 5.04 -31.48
N CYS A 78 -9.58 4.66 -30.30
CA CYS A 78 -10.31 4.59 -29.05
C CYS A 78 -9.47 5.19 -27.92
N PRO A 79 -10.06 5.99 -27.03
CA PRO A 79 -9.35 6.48 -25.84
C PRO A 79 -8.99 5.28 -24.94
N ILE A 80 -7.73 5.21 -24.54
CA ILE A 80 -7.22 4.25 -23.58
C ILE A 80 -7.31 4.94 -22.23
N GLU A 81 -8.27 4.51 -21.40
CA GLU A 81 -8.21 4.88 -19.99
C GLU A 81 -6.91 4.32 -19.43
N ASN A 82 -5.99 5.23 -19.07
CA ASN A 82 -4.72 4.89 -18.44
C ASN A 82 -5.04 3.92 -17.29
N GLN A 83 -4.58 2.67 -17.39
CA GLN A 83 -4.93 1.64 -16.42
C GLN A 83 -4.45 2.15 -15.07
N TYR A 84 -5.38 2.36 -14.14
CA TYR A 84 -5.06 2.90 -12.83
C TYR A 84 -3.89 2.11 -12.21
N GLN A 85 -2.72 2.74 -12.19
CA GLN A 85 -1.55 2.20 -11.53
C GLN A 85 -1.61 2.64 -10.07
N PRO A 86 -1.85 1.71 -9.12
CA PRO A 86 -1.92 2.09 -7.73
C PRO A 86 -0.55 2.64 -7.31
N SER A 87 -0.56 3.81 -6.67
CA SER A 87 0.62 4.37 -6.05
C SER A 87 1.20 3.40 -5.02
N ARG A 88 2.51 3.53 -4.75
CA ARG A 88 3.19 2.77 -3.70
C ARG A 88 2.45 2.84 -2.35
N GLU A 89 1.89 4.01 -2.03
CA GLU A 89 1.13 4.18 -0.80
C GLU A 89 -0.16 3.35 -0.81
N GLU A 90 -0.90 3.33 -1.91
CA GLU A 90 -2.13 2.53 -2.04
C GLU A 90 -1.83 1.03 -1.96
N ILE A 91 -0.73 0.57 -2.55
CA ILE A 91 -0.27 -0.82 -2.44
C ILE A 91 -0.01 -1.17 -0.97
N LEU A 92 0.74 -0.33 -0.25
CA LEU A 92 1.04 -0.56 1.16
C LEU A 92 -0.21 -0.49 2.04
N ARG A 93 -1.11 0.46 1.80
CA ARG A 93 -2.40 0.55 2.53
C ARG A 93 -3.26 -0.68 2.28
N LYS A 94 -3.27 -1.21 1.05
CA LYS A 94 -3.98 -2.45 0.72
C LYS A 94 -3.37 -3.65 1.45
N LYS A 95 -2.03 -3.78 1.48
CA LYS A 95 -1.34 -4.82 2.26
C LYS A 95 -1.69 -4.73 3.75
N PHE A 96 -1.60 -3.54 4.34
CA PHE A 96 -1.93 -3.32 5.75
C PHE A 96 -3.41 -3.64 6.06
N THR A 97 -4.33 -3.23 5.17
CA THR A 97 -5.76 -3.56 5.29
C THR A 97 -6.01 -5.06 5.20
N ASN A 98 -5.29 -5.77 4.33
CA ASN A 98 -5.39 -7.22 4.23
C ASN A 98 -4.95 -7.90 5.52
N ILE A 99 -3.88 -7.42 6.18
CA ILE A 99 -3.46 -7.95 7.48
C ILE A 99 -4.57 -7.79 8.52
N LEU A 100 -5.20 -6.62 8.56
CA LEU A 100 -6.29 -6.34 9.50
C LEU A 100 -7.52 -7.20 9.27
N LYS A 101 -7.88 -7.46 8.01
CA LYS A 101 -9.07 -8.22 7.63
C LYS A 101 -8.86 -9.74 7.65
N ASN A 102 -7.76 -10.19 7.06
CA ASN A 102 -7.50 -11.60 6.81
C ASN A 102 -6.64 -12.23 7.92
N GLY A 103 -5.98 -11.41 8.74
CA GLY A 103 -5.11 -11.87 9.81
C GLY A 103 -3.62 -11.81 9.44
N VAL A 104 -2.80 -12.31 10.36
CA VAL A 104 -1.34 -12.33 10.25
C VAL A 104 -0.90 -13.75 9.96
N GLU A 105 -0.08 -13.92 8.92
CA GLU A 105 0.55 -15.20 8.62
C GLU A 105 1.78 -15.40 9.51
N ILE A 106 1.79 -16.48 10.28
CA ILE A 106 2.88 -16.88 11.17
C ILE A 106 3.16 -18.36 10.91
N ASN A 107 4.35 -18.68 10.40
CA ASN A 107 4.78 -20.05 10.10
C ASN A 107 3.81 -20.81 9.16
N GLY A 108 3.28 -20.14 8.13
CA GLY A 108 2.33 -20.73 7.17
C GLY A 108 0.91 -20.91 7.70
N LYS A 109 0.62 -20.46 8.93
CA LYS A 109 -0.73 -20.43 9.50
C LYS A 109 -1.20 -18.99 9.67
N ILE A 110 -2.45 -18.74 9.27
CA ILE A 110 -3.09 -17.43 9.47
C ILE A 110 -3.76 -17.42 10.85
N ASP A 111 -3.28 -16.53 11.73
CA ASP A 111 -3.96 -16.18 12.97
C ASP A 111 -4.74 -14.86 12.78
N THR A 112 -5.85 -14.69 13.49
CA THR A 112 -6.59 -13.42 13.43
C THR A 112 -5.74 -12.26 13.92
N TYR A 113 -6.01 -11.06 13.41
CA TYR A 113 -5.30 -9.84 13.84
C TYR A 113 -5.35 -9.67 15.36
N SER A 114 -6.53 -9.71 15.97
CA SER A 114 -6.72 -9.53 17.41
C SER A 114 -5.93 -10.54 18.24
N LYS A 115 -5.95 -11.82 17.85
CA LYS A 115 -5.19 -12.88 18.54
C LYS A 115 -3.68 -12.67 18.41
N SER A 116 -3.23 -12.14 17.27
CA SER A 116 -1.81 -11.84 17.04
C SER A 116 -1.36 -10.67 17.93
N ILE A 117 -2.17 -9.61 18.02
CA ILE A 117 -1.92 -8.48 18.93
C ILE A 117 -1.91 -8.94 20.40
N GLU A 118 -2.89 -9.74 20.82
CA GLU A 118 -2.97 -10.25 22.19
C GLU A 118 -1.71 -11.05 22.57
N LYS A 119 -1.24 -11.93 21.69
CA LYS A 119 0.02 -12.67 21.88
C LYS A 119 1.22 -11.75 22.06
N LEU A 120 1.30 -10.67 21.27
CA LEU A 120 2.37 -9.68 21.38
C LEU A 120 2.29 -8.94 22.71
N HIS A 121 1.12 -8.43 23.09
CA HIS A 121 0.90 -7.73 24.35
C HIS A 121 1.25 -8.58 25.58
N ASN A 122 0.91 -9.88 25.55
CA ASN A 122 1.22 -10.81 26.63
C ASN A 122 2.72 -10.96 26.92
N ILE A 123 3.58 -10.84 25.89
CA ILE A 123 5.03 -10.90 26.06
C ILE A 123 5.67 -9.52 26.12
N GLY A 124 4.92 -8.46 25.81
CA GLY A 124 5.45 -7.13 25.51
C GLY A 124 6.31 -6.53 26.61
N SER A 125 5.86 -6.59 27.86
CA SER A 125 6.61 -6.06 29.01
C SER A 125 7.95 -6.76 29.20
N SER A 126 8.02 -8.04 28.85
CA SER A 126 9.24 -8.84 28.98
C SER A 126 10.29 -8.54 27.90
N VAL A 127 9.89 -7.99 26.75
CA VAL A 127 10.77 -7.71 25.60
C VAL A 127 10.92 -6.22 25.29
N PHE A 128 10.15 -5.35 25.94
CA PHE A 128 10.20 -3.90 25.73
C PHE A 128 11.62 -3.37 25.93
N ASN A 129 12.12 -2.67 24.92
CA ASN A 129 13.46 -2.07 24.88
C ASN A 129 14.61 -3.05 25.19
N LYS A 130 14.44 -4.35 24.87
CA LYS A 130 15.49 -5.36 25.00
C LYS A 130 16.09 -5.72 23.65
N LYS A 131 17.41 -5.88 23.64
CA LYS A 131 18.15 -6.40 22.49
C LYS A 131 17.91 -7.90 22.35
N THR A 132 16.99 -8.28 21.46
CA THR A 132 16.80 -9.66 21.00
C THR A 132 17.27 -9.80 19.56
N GLU A 133 17.28 -11.03 19.03
CA GLU A 133 17.69 -11.31 17.65
C GLU A 133 16.88 -10.51 16.60
N ASN A 134 15.60 -10.28 16.86
CA ASN A 134 14.69 -9.58 15.94
C ASN A 134 14.51 -8.09 16.27
N ALA A 135 15.34 -7.55 17.17
CA ALA A 135 15.28 -6.15 17.56
C ALA A 135 16.19 -5.29 16.67
N VAL A 136 15.70 -4.12 16.29
CA VAL A 136 16.43 -3.08 15.55
C VAL A 136 16.55 -1.82 16.41
N ILE A 137 17.58 -1.01 16.17
CA ILE A 137 17.76 0.25 16.88
C ILE A 137 16.92 1.33 16.19
N LEU A 138 15.98 1.89 16.95
CA LEU A 138 15.23 3.10 16.60
C LEU A 138 15.80 4.27 17.40
N ARG A 139 16.44 5.20 16.70
CA ARG A 139 16.96 6.45 17.25
C ARG A 139 15.92 7.54 17.06
N VAL A 140 15.55 8.17 18.17
CA VAL A 140 14.45 9.12 18.24
C VAL A 140 14.99 10.48 18.65
N TYR A 141 14.69 11.49 17.86
CA TYR A 141 15.03 12.89 18.13
C TYR A 141 13.80 13.64 18.65
N GLU A 142 13.96 14.40 19.73
CA GLU A 142 12.92 15.32 20.20
C GLU A 142 12.98 16.63 19.39
N ASP A 143 11.84 17.14 18.92
CA ASP A 143 11.80 18.41 18.21
C ASP A 143 12.12 19.60 19.13
N GLY A 144 12.75 20.63 18.58
CA GLY A 144 13.08 21.86 19.29
C GLY A 144 14.21 21.73 20.31
N ASN A 145 14.80 20.55 20.49
CA ASN A 145 16.00 20.37 21.30
C ASN A 145 16.90 19.27 20.72
N ASN A 146 18.18 19.25 21.09
CA ASN A 146 19.14 18.26 20.57
C ASN A 146 19.11 16.94 21.35
N ARG A 147 17.98 16.57 21.98
CA ARG A 147 17.88 15.33 22.73
C ARG A 147 17.61 14.17 21.81
N ILE A 148 18.29 13.08 22.12
CA ILE A 148 18.29 11.84 21.38
C ILE A 148 18.13 10.69 22.35
N GLN A 149 17.35 9.68 21.97
CA GLN A 149 17.24 8.43 22.70
C GLN A 149 17.17 7.27 21.73
N GLU A 150 17.86 6.17 22.07
CA GLU A 150 17.85 4.94 21.30
C GLU A 150 16.96 3.90 21.97
N PHE A 151 16.16 3.20 21.17
CA PHE A 151 15.26 2.14 21.59
C PHE A 151 15.55 0.87 20.80
N TRP A 152 15.65 -0.27 21.48
CA TRP A 152 15.57 -1.58 20.84
C TRP A 152 14.11 -1.90 20.56
N VAL A 153 13.72 -1.86 19.28
CA VAL A 153 12.34 -2.10 18.85
C VAL A 153 12.22 -3.34 18.00
N HIS A 154 11.09 -4.03 18.12
CA HIS A 154 10.74 -5.21 17.34
C HIS A 154 9.75 -4.76 16.27
N PRO A 155 10.11 -4.76 14.97
CA PRO A 155 9.27 -4.23 13.90
C PRO A 155 7.83 -4.77 13.93
N VAL A 156 7.65 -6.06 14.24
CA VAL A 156 6.31 -6.68 14.29
C VAL A 156 5.35 -6.01 15.28
N PHE A 157 5.83 -5.54 16.44
CA PHE A 157 4.99 -4.85 17.41
C PHE A 157 4.46 -3.53 16.85
N LEU A 158 5.33 -2.79 16.15
CA LEU A 158 5.01 -1.47 15.64
C LEU A 158 4.20 -1.55 14.34
N SER A 159 4.67 -2.36 13.37
CA SER A 159 4.06 -2.51 12.05
C SER A 159 2.65 -3.06 12.08
N LEU A 160 2.29 -3.92 13.03
CA LEU A 160 0.91 -4.44 13.09
C LEU A 160 -0.08 -3.39 13.61
N GLN A 161 0.38 -2.43 14.41
CA GLN A 161 -0.50 -1.49 15.13
C GLN A 161 -0.49 -0.06 14.54
N SER A 162 0.44 0.24 13.63
CA SER A 162 0.65 1.57 13.04
C SER A 162 1.01 1.47 11.56
N PHE A 163 0.23 2.13 10.71
CA PHE A 163 0.51 2.16 9.27
C PHE A 163 1.82 2.91 8.93
N PRO A 164 2.13 4.08 9.51
CA PRO A 164 3.43 4.73 9.35
C PRO A 164 4.62 3.81 9.66
N PHE A 165 4.56 3.04 10.75
CA PHE A 165 5.62 2.06 11.04
C PHE A 165 5.60 0.90 10.05
N PHE A 166 4.44 0.37 9.67
CA PHE A 166 4.33 -0.64 8.61
C PHE A 166 5.04 -0.19 7.33
N LYS A 167 4.71 1.01 6.84
CA LYS A 167 5.32 1.65 5.66
C LYS A 167 6.84 1.81 5.82
N LEU A 168 7.29 2.25 6.98
CA LEU A 168 8.72 2.42 7.30
C LEU A 168 9.47 1.09 7.18
N PHE A 169 9.00 0.05 7.87
CA PHE A 169 9.70 -1.25 7.92
C PHE A 169 9.62 -2.02 6.60
N GLU A 170 8.50 -1.94 5.85
CA GLU A 170 8.43 -2.49 4.49
C GLU A 170 9.43 -1.79 3.56
N THR A 171 9.56 -0.46 3.65
CA THR A 171 10.51 0.30 2.83
C THR A 171 11.96 -0.04 3.15
N ILE A 172 12.29 -0.24 4.43
CA ILE A 172 13.63 -0.68 4.84
C ILE A 172 13.95 -2.07 4.30
N LYS A 173 12.98 -2.99 4.41
CA LYS A 173 13.12 -4.37 3.94
C LYS A 173 13.32 -4.45 2.43
N GLU A 174 12.50 -3.75 1.65
CA GLU A 174 12.57 -3.75 0.18
C GLU A 174 13.89 -3.17 -0.34
N ASN A 175 14.40 -2.12 0.31
CA ASN A 175 15.62 -1.44 -0.10
C ASN A 175 16.90 -2.06 0.52
N ASN A 176 16.77 -3.13 1.31
CA ASN A 176 17.87 -3.74 2.07
C ASN A 176 18.67 -2.71 2.89
N VAL A 177 18.00 -1.71 3.44
CA VAL A 177 18.65 -0.67 4.25
C VAL A 177 19.12 -1.29 5.55
N GLN A 178 20.42 -1.23 5.80
CA GLN A 178 21.03 -1.68 7.05
C GLN A 178 21.38 -0.48 7.92
N GLY A 179 21.23 -0.63 9.24
CA GLY A 179 21.68 0.35 10.23
C GLY A 179 20.58 0.84 11.17
N THR A 180 20.87 1.97 11.81
CA THR A 180 19.98 2.64 12.77
C THR A 180 18.84 3.32 12.03
N ILE A 181 17.61 3.11 12.50
CA ILE A 181 16.42 3.78 11.98
C ILE A 181 16.23 5.08 12.74
N GLU A 182 16.03 6.18 12.04
CA GLU A 182 15.94 7.50 12.65
C GLU A 182 14.54 8.11 12.46
N ILE A 183 13.95 8.61 13.55
CA ILE A 183 12.66 9.32 13.53
C ILE A 183 12.69 10.56 14.43
N LYS A 184 11.79 11.50 14.17
CA LYS A 184 11.62 12.72 14.96
C LYS A 184 10.24 12.74 15.63
N VAL A 185 10.16 13.19 16.87
CA VAL A 185 8.93 13.25 17.67
C VAL A 185 8.84 14.57 18.43
N SER A 186 7.63 15.01 18.77
CA SER A 186 7.41 16.23 19.54
C SER A 186 7.89 16.12 20.99
N SER A 187 7.79 14.92 21.60
CA SER A 187 8.42 14.66 22.90
C SER A 187 8.89 13.23 23.08
N LEU A 188 10.13 13.05 23.55
CA LEU A 188 10.72 11.75 23.88
C LEU A 188 10.00 11.06 25.05
N LYS A 189 9.65 11.86 26.07
CA LYS A 189 8.92 11.35 27.23
C LYS A 189 7.59 10.77 26.80
N ILE A 190 6.81 11.53 26.02
CA ILE A 190 5.49 11.10 25.52
C ILE A 190 5.63 9.90 24.58
N PHE A 191 6.59 9.95 23.65
CA PHE A 191 6.85 8.84 22.73
C PHE A 191 7.16 7.54 23.47
N THR A 192 7.91 7.60 24.58
CA THR A 192 8.22 6.42 25.39
C THR A 192 6.96 5.75 25.95
N TYR A 193 5.97 6.53 26.41
CA TYR A 193 4.69 5.98 26.87
C TYR A 193 3.89 5.34 25.72
N VAL A 194 3.84 6.01 24.57
CA VAL A 194 3.15 5.45 23.39
C VAL A 194 3.82 4.16 22.91
N LEU A 195 5.16 4.14 22.88
CA LEU A 195 5.91 2.95 22.53
C LEU A 195 5.65 1.82 23.52
N TYR A 196 5.62 2.10 24.82
CA TYR A 196 5.29 1.11 25.84
C TYR A 196 3.86 0.57 25.69
N TYR A 197 2.90 1.44 25.35
CA TYR A 197 1.53 1.03 25.03
C TYR A 197 1.49 0.07 23.82
N LEU A 198 2.21 0.37 22.74
CA LEU A 198 2.31 -0.54 21.58
C LEU A 198 2.85 -1.92 21.98
N TYR A 199 3.73 -2.00 22.98
CA TYR A 199 4.24 -3.28 23.45
C TYR A 199 3.23 -4.03 24.31
N THR A 200 2.53 -3.36 25.21
CA THR A 200 1.84 -4.01 26.32
C THR A 200 0.31 -3.96 26.23
N GLY A 201 -0.25 -3.07 25.40
CA GLY A 201 -1.68 -2.79 25.36
C GLY A 201 -2.23 -2.11 26.62
N ILE A 202 -1.39 -1.81 27.61
CA ILE A 202 -1.81 -1.26 28.91
C ILE A 202 -2.23 0.21 28.73
N LYS A 203 -3.52 0.49 28.97
CA LYS A 203 -4.10 1.83 28.85
C LYS A 203 -4.07 2.62 30.17
N THR A 204 -3.77 1.99 31.30
CA THR A 204 -3.88 2.60 32.65
C THR A 204 -3.04 3.85 32.76
N ASP A 205 -1.80 3.81 32.30
CA ASP A 205 -0.88 4.94 32.42
C ASP A 205 -1.37 6.13 31.57
N ILE A 206 -1.90 5.87 30.37
CA ILE A 206 -2.49 6.90 29.52
C ILE A 206 -3.75 7.51 30.17
N LEU A 207 -4.57 6.68 30.81
CA LEU A 207 -5.81 7.08 31.49
C LEU A 207 -5.59 7.83 32.80
N GLU A 208 -4.55 7.49 33.55
CA GLU A 208 -4.19 8.22 34.76
C GLU A 208 -3.62 9.58 34.40
N LEU A 209 -2.78 9.63 33.36
CA LEU A 209 -2.18 10.88 32.88
C LEU A 209 -3.22 11.84 32.29
N SER A 210 -4.29 11.33 31.66
CA SER A 210 -5.40 12.17 31.17
C SER A 210 -6.14 12.91 32.29
N LYS A 211 -6.11 12.39 33.52
CA LYS A 211 -6.74 13.02 34.68
C LYS A 211 -5.83 14.03 35.38
N SER A 212 -4.51 13.90 35.23
CA SER A 212 -3.54 14.70 35.98
C SER A 212 -2.84 15.80 35.17
N ASP A 213 -2.70 15.63 33.84
CA ASP A 213 -1.97 16.57 32.97
C ASP A 213 -2.54 16.58 31.55
N GLU A 214 -3.42 17.56 31.27
CA GLU A 214 -4.09 17.72 29.98
C GLU A 214 -3.09 17.99 28.83
N ASN A 215 -2.01 18.73 29.10
CA ASN A 215 -1.01 19.02 28.08
C ASN A 215 -0.24 17.75 27.69
N PHE A 216 0.11 16.91 28.68
CA PHE A 216 0.76 15.63 28.45
C PHE A 216 -0.14 14.68 27.66
N TYR A 217 -1.42 14.57 28.06
CA TYR A 217 -2.40 13.75 27.36
C TYR A 217 -2.63 14.21 25.92
N ARG A 218 -2.73 15.53 25.68
CA ARG A 218 -2.83 16.07 24.31
C ARG A 218 -1.63 15.65 23.46
N GLY A 219 -0.42 15.70 24.01
CA GLY A 219 0.76 15.23 23.29
C GLY A 219 0.76 13.71 23.05
N ILE A 220 0.23 12.90 23.98
CA ILE A 220 0.02 11.46 23.73
C ILE A 220 -0.90 11.27 22.52
N MET A 221 -2.03 11.98 22.50
CA MET A 221 -3.01 11.87 21.41
C MET A 221 -2.47 12.35 20.08
N GLU A 222 -1.65 13.41 20.08
CA GLU A 222 -0.95 13.88 18.89
C GLU A 222 -0.05 12.78 18.29
N ILE A 223 0.76 12.12 19.11
CA ILE A 223 1.61 11.01 18.65
C ILE A 223 0.78 9.83 18.15
N ILE A 224 -0.30 9.46 18.85
CA ILE A 224 -1.20 8.38 18.43
C ILE A 224 -1.82 8.67 17.06
N MET A 225 -2.29 9.89 16.82
CA MET A 225 -2.85 10.31 15.54
C MET A 225 -1.80 10.31 14.43
N ASN A 226 -0.63 10.91 14.68
CA ASN A 226 0.46 10.98 13.70
C ASN A 226 0.99 9.59 13.31
N LEU A 227 1.00 8.66 14.25
CA LEU A 227 1.40 7.28 14.02
C LEU A 227 0.24 6.38 13.53
N GLU A 228 -0.94 6.95 13.27
CA GLU A 228 -2.15 6.22 12.87
C GLU A 228 -2.38 4.96 13.75
N ILE A 229 -2.13 5.06 15.07
CA ILE A 229 -2.20 3.91 15.97
C ILE A 229 -3.65 3.53 16.17
N LYS A 230 -3.96 2.25 15.93
CA LYS A 230 -5.27 1.70 16.26
C LYS A 230 -5.39 1.45 17.75
N MET A 231 -5.82 2.47 18.49
CA MET A 231 -6.49 2.22 19.75
C MET A 231 -7.91 1.79 19.42
N ASP A 232 -8.31 0.59 19.86
CA ASP A 232 -9.74 0.36 20.12
C ASP A 232 -10.11 1.42 21.17
N LEU A 233 -10.76 2.48 20.69
CA LEU A 233 -11.22 3.59 21.51
C LEU A 233 -12.01 3.00 22.68
N PHE A 234 -11.70 3.52 23.86
CA PHE A 234 -12.26 3.18 25.17
C PHE A 234 -13.69 2.64 25.16
#